data_AF-A0A2N1S930-F1
#
_entry.id   AF-A0A2N1S930-F1
#
_cell.length_a   1.000
_cell.length_b   1.000
_cell.length_c   1.000
_cell.angle_alpha   90.00
_cell.angle_beta   90.00
_cell.angle_gamma   90.00
#
_symmetry.space_group_name_H-M   'P 1'
#
loop_
_entity.id
_entity.type
_entity.pdbx_description
1 polymer ?
#
loop_
_entity_poly.entity_id
_entity_poly.type
_entity_poly.pdbx_seq_one_letter_code
_entity_poly.pdbx_strand_id
1 'polypeptide(L)'
;MQKSRRSIPKVFLTSLFAFALLIPVAYAQSASTAKTGDWGIVIQKKDISSTAKFYPYTVNDKPMEVFAVKASDGTIRTALNTCQVCYSSGRGYYKQQGNVLVCQNCGNRFSVDQIELIKGGCNPVPILGKDKADLGDSIGISRAYLTSMAPYFARWKK
;
A
#
# COMPACT_ATOMS: atom_id res chain seq x y z
N MET A 1 -9.72 -89.68 18.10
CA MET A 1 -9.42 -88.22 18.09
C MET A 1 -8.11 -88.03 17.32
N GLN A 2 -8.16 -87.73 16.01
CA GLN A 2 -7.89 -86.40 15.40
C GLN A 2 -6.60 -85.74 15.94
N LYS A 3 -5.56 -85.36 15.18
CA LYS A 3 -5.44 -84.80 13.81
C LYS A 3 -4.00 -85.07 13.32
N SER A 4 -3.80 -85.67 12.13
CA SER A 4 -3.51 -85.00 10.85
C SER A 4 -2.34 -84.01 10.89
N ARG A 5 -1.18 -84.47 10.39
CA ARG A 5 -0.06 -83.63 9.93
C ARG A 5 -0.52 -82.78 8.74
N ARG A 6 -0.16 -81.50 8.72
CA ARG A 6 -0.20 -80.66 7.51
C ARG A 6 1.07 -79.82 7.41
N SER A 7 1.76 -80.00 6.30
CA SER A 7 2.85 -79.17 5.81
C SER A 7 2.30 -77.83 5.34
N ILE A 8 3.03 -76.74 5.62
CA ILE A 8 2.70 -75.39 5.17
C ILE A 8 3.64 -75.05 4.00
N PRO A 9 3.13 -74.66 2.82
CA PRO A 9 3.97 -74.22 1.73
C PRO A 9 4.40 -72.76 1.92
N LYS A 10 5.60 -72.45 1.44
CA LYS A 10 6.18 -71.11 1.37
C LYS A 10 5.34 -70.26 0.40
N VAL A 11 4.70 -69.20 0.91
CA VAL A 11 4.08 -68.17 0.08
C VAL A 11 5.05 -66.99 0.01
N PHE A 12 5.72 -66.86 -1.13
CA PHE A 12 6.28 -65.60 -1.59
C PHE A 12 5.10 -64.71 -1.98
N LEU A 13 4.89 -63.58 -1.30
CA LEU A 13 3.99 -62.54 -1.78
C LEU A 13 4.72 -61.20 -1.80
N THR A 14 4.95 -60.78 -3.04
CA THR A 14 5.58 -59.58 -3.57
C THR A 14 5.19 -58.29 -2.86
N SER A 15 6.21 -57.52 -2.46
CA SER A 15 6.10 -56.14 -1.98
C SER A 15 5.58 -55.22 -3.09
N LEU A 16 4.38 -54.65 -2.91
CA LEU A 16 3.91 -53.52 -3.72
C LEU A 16 4.51 -52.22 -3.14
N PHE A 17 5.57 -51.73 -3.78
CA PHE A 17 6.02 -50.35 -3.60
C PHE A 17 5.03 -49.41 -4.31
N ALA A 18 4.12 -48.78 -3.56
CA ALA A 18 3.33 -47.67 -4.07
C ALA A 18 4.23 -46.42 -4.18
N PHE A 19 4.78 -46.19 -5.37
CA PHE A 19 5.43 -44.92 -5.72
C PHE A 19 4.34 -43.83 -5.79
N ALA A 20 4.17 -43.07 -4.72
CA ALA A 20 3.37 -41.85 -4.75
C ALA A 20 4.06 -40.86 -5.70
N LEU A 21 3.47 -40.68 -6.90
CA LEU A 21 3.88 -39.64 -7.84
C LEU A 21 3.69 -38.27 -7.15
N LEU A 22 4.79 -37.70 -6.69
CA LEU A 22 4.89 -36.28 -6.35
C LEU A 22 4.81 -35.49 -7.64
N ILE A 23 3.59 -35.16 -8.09
CA ILE A 23 3.39 -34.21 -9.18
C ILE A 23 3.78 -32.84 -8.61
N PRO A 24 4.84 -32.18 -9.12
CA PRO A 24 5.12 -30.80 -8.75
C PRO A 24 3.97 -29.96 -9.32
N VAL A 25 3.04 -29.56 -8.46
CA VAL A 25 2.03 -28.56 -8.80
C VAL A 25 2.80 -27.25 -9.00
N ALA A 26 3.15 -26.97 -10.25
CA ALA A 26 3.72 -25.69 -10.63
C ALA A 26 2.67 -24.62 -10.32
N TYR A 27 2.86 -23.92 -9.20
CA TYR A 27 2.09 -22.74 -8.84
C TYR A 27 2.40 -21.69 -9.89
N ALA A 28 1.53 -21.55 -10.89
CA ALA A 28 1.61 -20.46 -11.85
C ALA A 28 1.37 -19.16 -11.09
N GLN A 29 2.46 -18.49 -10.71
CA GLN A 29 2.42 -17.15 -10.15
C GLN A 29 1.77 -16.26 -11.20
N SER A 30 0.51 -15.89 -11.00
CA SER A 30 -0.20 -14.96 -11.88
C SER A 30 0.54 -13.62 -11.83
N ALA A 31 1.32 -13.32 -12.87
CA ALA A 31 1.93 -12.02 -13.03
C ALA A 31 0.80 -11.00 -13.20
N SER A 32 0.60 -10.14 -12.21
CA SER A 32 -0.36 -9.03 -12.34
C SER A 32 0.08 -8.17 -13.52
N THR A 33 -0.76 -8.04 -14.54
CA THR A 33 -0.56 -7.08 -15.61
C THR A 33 -0.55 -5.68 -15.00
N ALA A 34 0.65 -5.12 -14.81
CA ALA A 34 0.80 -3.79 -14.25
C ALA A 34 0.04 -2.80 -15.13
N LYS A 35 -0.92 -2.08 -14.54
CA LYS A 35 -1.66 -1.03 -15.22
C LYS A 35 -0.67 0.04 -15.66
N THR A 36 -0.50 0.23 -16.97
CA THR A 36 0.39 1.23 -17.54
C THR A 36 -0.16 2.63 -17.27
N GLY A 37 0.72 3.57 -16.91
CA GLY A 37 0.37 4.97 -16.69
C GLY A 37 1.59 5.84 -16.40
N ASP A 38 1.45 7.15 -16.60
CA ASP A 38 2.49 8.13 -16.26
C ASP A 38 2.44 8.47 -14.77
N TRP A 39 3.16 7.66 -13.99
CA TRP A 39 3.25 7.79 -12.55
C TRP A 39 4.42 8.68 -12.15
N GLY A 40 4.15 9.70 -11.33
CA GLY A 40 5.19 10.50 -10.70
C GLY A 40 5.73 9.83 -9.43
N ILE A 41 4.84 9.22 -8.64
CA ILE A 41 5.18 8.47 -7.43
C ILE A 41 4.51 7.09 -7.52
N VAL A 42 5.24 6.04 -7.15
CA VAL A 42 4.72 4.67 -6.96
C VAL A 42 4.95 4.26 -5.51
N ILE A 43 3.87 4.02 -4.79
CA ILE A 43 3.86 3.71 -3.35
C ILE A 43 3.66 2.20 -3.17
N GLN A 44 4.61 1.51 -2.55
CA GLN A 44 4.47 0.09 -2.23
C GLN A 44 3.51 -0.12 -1.05
N LYS A 45 2.44 -0.89 -1.23
CA LYS A 45 1.41 -1.08 -0.19
C LYS A 45 1.97 -1.79 1.06
N LYS A 46 2.95 -2.67 0.87
CA LYS A 46 3.64 -3.38 1.97
C LYS A 46 4.39 -2.45 2.93
N ASP A 47 4.75 -1.25 2.47
CA ASP A 47 5.47 -0.27 3.29
C ASP A 47 4.52 0.60 4.13
N ILE A 48 3.20 0.47 3.93
CA ILE A 48 2.20 1.33 4.56
C ILE A 48 1.66 0.69 5.84
N SER A 49 1.76 1.43 6.94
CA SER A 49 1.26 1.07 8.26
C SER A 49 0.32 2.15 8.80
N SER A 50 -0.11 2.01 10.06
CA SER A 50 -0.82 3.07 10.78
C SER A 50 0.04 4.31 11.03
N THR A 51 1.35 4.22 10.84
CA THR A 51 2.27 5.37 10.77
C THR A 51 2.42 5.82 9.32
N ALA A 52 2.12 7.09 9.06
CA ALA A 52 2.20 7.73 7.78
C ALA A 52 3.63 7.73 7.26
N LYS A 53 3.80 7.27 6.02
CA LYS A 53 5.04 7.36 5.28
C LYS A 53 4.95 8.55 4.34
N PHE A 54 5.96 9.42 4.38
CA PHE A 54 6.04 10.63 3.58
C PHE A 54 6.99 10.40 2.39
N TYR A 55 6.55 10.81 1.22
CA TYR A 55 7.17 10.60 -0.08
C TYR A 55 7.52 11.96 -0.68
N PRO A 56 8.78 12.41 -0.58
CA PRO A 56 9.22 13.63 -1.23
C PRO A 56 9.19 13.46 -2.74
N TYR A 57 8.89 14.54 -3.44
CA TYR A 57 8.88 14.60 -4.91
C TYR A 57 9.24 16.02 -5.36
N THR A 58 9.79 16.16 -6.56
CA THR A 58 10.20 17.47 -7.09
C THR A 58 9.54 17.71 -8.44
N VAL A 59 8.89 18.87 -8.58
CA VAL A 59 8.33 19.37 -9.85
C VAL A 59 9.05 20.66 -10.20
N ASN A 60 9.81 20.68 -11.31
CA ASN A 60 10.52 21.87 -11.79
C ASN A 60 11.29 22.59 -10.66
N ASP A 61 12.15 21.83 -9.97
CA ASP A 61 12.95 22.28 -8.81
C ASP A 61 12.15 22.75 -7.58
N LYS A 62 10.83 22.54 -7.57
CA LYS A 62 9.99 22.81 -6.39
C LYS A 62 9.75 21.53 -5.60
N PRO A 63 10.18 21.46 -4.33
CA PRO A 63 9.94 20.30 -3.49
C PRO A 63 8.45 20.22 -3.12
N MET A 64 7.92 19.01 -3.10
CA MET A 64 6.59 18.68 -2.60
C MET A 64 6.63 17.33 -1.87
N GLU A 65 5.54 16.96 -1.20
CA GLU A 65 5.48 15.71 -0.44
C GLU A 65 4.07 15.15 -0.46
N VAL A 66 3.97 13.86 -0.75
CA VAL A 66 2.76 13.04 -0.59
C VAL A 66 2.93 12.22 0.67
N PHE A 67 1.85 11.84 1.34
CA PHE A 67 1.92 10.80 2.35
C PHE A 67 0.84 9.74 2.14
N ALA A 68 1.15 8.54 2.64
CA ALA A 68 0.22 7.43 2.70
C ALA A 68 0.19 6.84 4.10
N VAL A 69 -1.00 6.44 4.55
CA VAL A 69 -1.25 5.87 5.88
C VAL A 69 -2.39 4.86 5.83
N LYS A 70 -2.31 3.79 6.62
CA LYS A 70 -3.38 2.79 6.75
C LYS A 70 -4.35 3.23 7.84
N ALA A 71 -5.62 3.43 7.46
CA ALA A 71 -6.71 3.74 8.39
C ALA A 71 -7.16 2.49 9.18
N SER A 72 -7.99 2.70 10.20
CA SER A 72 -8.50 1.62 11.06
C SER A 72 -9.36 0.60 10.30
N ASP A 73 -9.99 1.03 9.20
CA ASP A 73 -10.77 0.17 8.30
C ASP A 73 -9.89 -0.68 7.35
N GLY A 74 -8.56 -0.58 7.48
CA GLY A 74 -7.59 -1.31 6.67
C GLY A 74 -7.29 -0.68 5.31
N THR A 75 -8.00 0.38 4.91
CA THR A 75 -7.76 1.07 3.64
C THR A 75 -6.52 1.97 3.71
N ILE A 76 -5.83 2.13 2.58
CA ILE A 76 -4.69 3.05 2.46
C ILE A 76 -5.21 4.40 2.00
N ARG A 77 -4.97 5.42 2.83
CA ARG A 77 -5.28 6.82 2.60
C ARG A 77 -4.07 7.54 2.02
N THR A 78 -4.30 8.43 1.06
CA THR A 78 -3.26 9.20 0.37
C THR A 78 -3.64 10.68 0.28
N ALA A 79 -2.70 11.55 0.60
CA ALA A 79 -2.88 13.00 0.52
C ALA A 79 -1.56 13.71 0.22
N LEU A 80 -1.65 14.92 -0.32
CA LEU A 80 -0.54 15.88 -0.33
C LEU A 80 -0.27 16.36 1.10
N ASN A 81 0.99 16.53 1.48
CA ASN A 81 1.37 17.06 2.79
C ASN A 81 1.22 18.60 2.86
N THR A 82 0.02 19.09 2.53
CA THR A 82 -0.37 20.51 2.52
C THR A 82 -1.89 20.68 2.66
N CYS A 83 -2.39 21.90 2.85
CA CYS A 83 -3.83 22.20 2.82
C CYS A 83 -4.17 23.55 2.17
N GLN A 84 -5.44 23.73 1.81
CA GLN A 84 -5.90 24.90 1.04
C GLN A 84 -5.76 26.22 1.81
N VAL A 85 -5.80 26.16 3.14
CA VAL A 85 -5.80 27.36 3.98
C VAL A 85 -4.38 27.79 4.35
N CYS A 86 -3.52 26.85 4.75
CA CYS A 86 -2.24 27.18 5.37
C CYS A 86 -1.05 27.09 4.41
N TYR A 87 -1.20 26.60 3.17
CA TYR A 87 -0.06 26.30 2.30
C TYR A 87 0.89 27.49 2.08
N SER A 88 0.34 28.70 1.95
CA SER A 88 1.09 29.93 1.69
C SER A 88 1.91 30.42 2.89
N SER A 89 1.69 29.87 4.09
CA SER A 89 2.52 30.16 5.27
C SER A 89 3.90 29.49 5.21
N GLY A 90 4.05 28.44 4.39
CA GLY A 90 5.19 27.53 4.40
C GLY A 90 5.20 26.52 5.54
N ARG A 91 4.40 26.74 6.59
CA ARG A 91 4.22 25.82 7.71
C ARG A 91 2.97 24.94 7.60
N GLY A 92 2.20 25.10 6.52
CA GLY A 92 0.95 24.37 6.27
C GLY A 92 1.14 22.92 5.89
N TYR A 93 1.97 22.16 6.60
CA TYR A 93 2.24 20.74 6.41
C TYR A 93 1.94 19.97 7.70
N TYR A 94 1.89 18.65 7.62
CA TYR A 94 1.47 17.77 8.69
C TYR A 94 2.60 16.91 9.22
N LYS A 95 2.53 16.63 10.52
CA LYS A 95 3.27 15.56 11.19
C LYS A 95 2.28 14.69 11.93
N GLN A 96 2.50 13.39 11.93
CA GLN A 96 1.68 12.48 12.71
C GLN A 96 2.06 12.53 14.19
N GLN A 97 1.06 12.49 15.07
CA GLN A 97 1.18 12.33 16.51
C GLN A 97 0.14 11.30 16.97
N GLY A 98 0.57 10.09 17.30
CA GLY A 98 -0.36 9.00 17.59
C GLY A 98 -1.27 8.71 16.39
N ASN A 99 -2.59 8.73 16.59
CA ASN A 99 -3.60 8.48 15.55
C ASN A 99 -4.08 9.73 14.80
N VAL A 100 -3.40 10.88 14.94
CA VAL A 100 -3.78 12.12 14.26
C VAL A 100 -2.64 12.75 13.47
N LEU A 101 -2.99 13.46 12.40
CA LEU A 101 -2.11 14.35 11.65
C LEU A 101 -2.32 15.78 12.15
N VAL A 102 -1.23 16.47 12.49
CA VAL A 102 -1.27 17.82 13.10
C VAL A 102 -0.63 18.82 12.16
N CYS A 103 -1.37 19.87 11.78
CA CYS A 103 -0.86 20.97 10.96
C CYS A 103 0.20 21.77 11.72
N GLN A 104 1.36 21.99 11.12
CA GLN A 104 2.49 22.71 11.73
C GLN A 104 2.36 24.24 11.68
N ASN A 105 1.29 24.75 11.04
CA ASN A 105 0.92 26.16 11.03
C ASN A 105 -0.15 26.48 12.08
N CYS A 106 -1.33 25.87 11.98
CA CYS A 106 -2.50 26.23 12.80
C CYS A 106 -2.82 25.25 13.94
N GLY A 107 -2.10 24.12 14.06
CA GLY A 107 -2.32 23.15 15.14
C GLY A 107 -3.55 22.26 14.99
N ASN A 108 -4.38 22.45 13.95
CA ASN A 108 -5.53 21.57 13.68
C ASN A 108 -5.10 20.11 13.57
N ARG A 109 -5.97 19.23 14.08
CA ARG A 109 -5.73 17.79 14.25
C ARG A 109 -6.78 17.02 13.46
N PHE A 110 -6.34 16.01 12.72
CA PHE A 110 -7.20 15.17 11.88
C PHE A 110 -6.93 13.71 12.18
N SER A 111 -7.97 12.93 12.48
CA SER A 111 -7.80 11.49 12.64
C SER A 111 -7.27 10.89 11.33
N VAL A 112 -6.41 9.88 11.44
CA VAL A 112 -5.97 9.06 10.29
C VAL A 112 -7.18 8.54 9.49
N ASP A 113 -8.29 8.21 10.16
CA ASP A 113 -9.50 7.68 9.53
C ASP A 113 -10.27 8.72 8.70
N GLN A 114 -10.01 10.01 8.92
CA GLN A 114 -10.64 11.09 8.15
C GLN A 114 -9.86 11.45 6.89
N ILE A 115 -8.59 11.03 6.81
CA ILE A 115 -7.72 11.35 5.68
C ILE A 115 -8.34 10.77 4.41
N GLU A 116 -8.33 11.58 3.34
CA GLU A 116 -8.94 11.25 2.05
C GLU A 116 -10.48 11.29 2.01
N LEU A 117 -11.16 11.15 3.15
CA LEU A 117 -12.63 11.20 3.23
C LEU A 117 -13.15 12.63 3.40
N ILE A 118 -12.55 13.41 4.30
CA ILE A 118 -12.92 14.81 4.53
C ILE A 118 -12.00 15.70 3.71
N LYS A 119 -12.59 16.62 2.96
CA LYS A 119 -11.89 17.49 2.00
C LYS A 119 -12.15 18.95 2.27
N GLY A 120 -11.21 19.78 1.80
CA GLY A 120 -11.32 21.22 1.84
C GLY A 120 -10.83 21.85 3.14
N GLY A 121 -10.59 23.15 3.09
CA GLY A 121 -10.15 23.93 4.23
C GLY A 121 -8.78 23.47 4.76
N CYS A 122 -8.71 23.24 6.07
CA CYS A 122 -7.49 22.80 6.74
C CYS A 122 -7.25 21.29 6.68
N ASN A 123 -8.05 20.48 5.98
CA ASN A 123 -7.74 19.06 5.82
C ASN A 123 -6.54 18.87 4.87
N PRO A 124 -5.70 17.83 5.06
CA PRO A 124 -4.72 17.44 4.06
C PRO A 124 -5.38 17.26 2.68
N VAL A 125 -4.78 17.75 1.60
CA VAL A 125 -5.41 17.70 0.27
C VAL A 125 -5.42 16.25 -0.24
N PRO A 126 -6.59 15.63 -0.46
CA PRO A 126 -6.69 14.22 -0.79
C PRO A 126 -6.31 13.93 -2.25
N ILE A 127 -5.80 12.73 -2.53
CA ILE A 127 -5.54 12.25 -3.90
C ILE A 127 -6.60 11.22 -4.28
N LEU A 128 -7.43 11.54 -5.29
CA LEU A 128 -8.67 10.84 -5.59
C LEU A 128 -8.80 10.47 -7.08
N GLY A 129 -9.71 9.55 -7.37
CA GLY A 129 -10.20 9.27 -8.72
C GLY A 129 -9.06 8.99 -9.71
N LYS A 130 -9.07 9.67 -10.85
CA LYS A 130 -8.10 9.49 -11.93
C LYS A 130 -6.64 9.81 -11.55
N ASP A 131 -6.42 10.54 -10.46
CA ASP A 131 -5.08 10.99 -10.05
C ASP A 131 -4.36 9.95 -9.17
N LYS A 132 -5.07 8.88 -8.79
CA LYS A 132 -4.57 7.72 -8.07
C LYS A 132 -5.01 6.42 -8.75
N ALA A 133 -4.13 5.43 -8.86
CA ALA A 133 -4.47 4.12 -9.37
C ALA A 133 -3.96 3.00 -8.46
N ASP A 134 -4.80 1.98 -8.25
CA ASP A 134 -4.35 0.69 -7.75
C ASP A 134 -3.62 -0.06 -8.88
N LEU A 135 -2.37 -0.46 -8.63
CA LEU A 135 -1.51 -1.19 -9.56
C LEU A 135 -1.22 -2.62 -9.10
N GLY A 136 -2.04 -3.17 -8.19
CA GLY A 136 -1.79 -4.45 -7.53
C GLY A 136 -1.04 -4.25 -6.21
N ASP A 137 0.27 -4.50 -6.19
CA ASP A 137 1.09 -4.36 -4.97
C ASP A 137 1.44 -2.91 -4.61
N SER A 138 1.11 -1.98 -5.50
CA SER A 138 1.45 -0.57 -5.38
C SER A 138 0.29 0.36 -5.72
N ILE A 139 0.46 1.64 -5.36
CA ILE A 139 -0.45 2.73 -5.69
C ILE A 139 0.34 3.73 -6.55
N GLY A 140 -0.15 4.00 -7.75
CA GLY A 140 0.40 5.02 -8.65
C GLY A 140 -0.26 6.38 -8.41
N ILE A 141 0.54 7.44 -8.30
CA ILE A 141 0.09 8.84 -8.23
C ILE A 141 0.47 9.53 -9.54
N SER A 142 -0.51 10.14 -10.21
CA SER A 142 -0.33 10.75 -11.53
C SER A 142 0.71 11.87 -11.54
N ARG A 143 1.66 11.82 -12.47
CA ARG A 143 2.66 12.89 -12.66
C ARG A 143 1.99 14.23 -13.00
N ALA A 144 1.03 14.21 -13.91
CA ALA A 144 0.30 15.41 -14.32
C ALA A 144 -0.43 16.07 -13.14
N TYR A 145 -0.99 15.28 -12.24
CA TYR A 145 -1.61 15.79 -11.01
C TYR A 145 -0.58 16.41 -10.06
N LEU A 146 0.56 15.74 -9.82
CA LEU A 146 1.62 16.32 -8.99
C LEU A 146 2.10 17.66 -9.55
N THR A 147 2.26 17.75 -10.87
CA THR A 147 2.62 18.99 -11.55
C THR A 147 1.58 20.09 -11.35
N SER A 148 0.29 19.79 -11.49
CA SER A 148 -0.78 20.78 -11.31
C SER A 148 -0.90 21.27 -9.85
N MET A 149 -0.46 20.47 -8.89
CA MET A 149 -0.52 20.78 -7.46
C MET A 149 0.74 21.47 -6.90
N ALA A 150 1.81 21.57 -7.69
CA ALA A 150 3.05 22.25 -7.32
C ALA A 150 2.86 23.69 -6.75
N PRO A 151 1.87 24.51 -7.20
CA PRO A 151 1.63 25.82 -6.61
C PRO A 151 1.33 25.81 -5.10
N TYR A 152 0.72 24.74 -4.57
CA TYR A 152 0.49 24.58 -3.13
C TYR A 152 1.78 24.38 -2.33
N PHE A 153 2.91 24.16 -3.01
CA PHE A 153 4.19 23.90 -2.36
C PHE A 153 5.21 25.03 -2.55
N ALA A 154 4.82 26.16 -3.16
CA ALA A 154 5.72 27.27 -3.47
C ALA A 154 6.51 27.83 -2.27
N ARG A 155 5.96 27.70 -1.05
CA ARG A 155 6.59 28.14 0.21
C ARG A 155 6.84 26.99 1.19
N TRP A 156 6.62 25.75 0.78
CA TRP A 156 6.54 24.61 1.67
C TRP A 156 7.84 24.34 2.42
N LYS A 157 7.72 24.18 3.75
CA LYS A 157 8.81 23.97 4.71
C LYS A 157 9.95 24.99 4.59
N LYS A 158 9.65 26.22 4.14
CA LYS A 158 10.57 27.35 4.20
C LYS A 158 10.62 27.98 5.59
#